data_AF-A0A9P1DZS9-F1
#
_entry.id   AF-A0A9P1DZS9-F1
#
_cell.length_a   1.000
_cell.length_b   1.000
_cell.length_c   1.000
_cell.angle_alpha   90.00
_cell.angle_beta   90.00
_cell.angle_gamma   90.00
#
_symmetry.space_group_name_H-M   'P 1'
#
loop_
_entity.id
_entity.type
_entity.pdbx_description
1 polymer ?
#
loop_
_entity_poly.entity_id
_entity_poly.type
_entity_poly.pdbx_seq_one_letter_code
_entity_poly.pdbx_strand_id
1 'polypeptide(L)'
;MFQIRRFCPEHTCSIDYRQGKHRQATATVIAKLIAHKYLDASNKPYPPKQIREDMSMQYGISMSYKKSWKAQKKAMQLQFGSDLESYQVLPSMAYVLEKANPDSMFDLVTGKDDAFCTFFMSF
;
A
#
# COMPACT_ATOMS: atom_id res chain seq x y z
N MET A 1 -6.79 30.77 3.60
CA MET A 1 -6.10 30.05 4.70
C MET A 1 -7.13 29.18 5.40
N PHE A 2 -6.91 27.86 5.51
CA PHE A 2 -7.82 26.97 6.25
C PHE A 2 -7.39 26.95 7.73
N GLN A 3 -8.35 27.12 8.64
CA GLN A 3 -8.09 27.18 10.07
C GLN A 3 -9.23 26.48 10.83
N ILE A 4 -8.88 25.48 11.65
CA ILE A 4 -9.85 24.74 12.45
C ILE A 4 -10.22 25.61 13.67
N ARG A 5 -11.48 26.03 13.77
CA ARG A 5 -11.95 26.91 14.86
C ARG A 5 -12.42 26.16 16.11
N ARG A 6 -12.78 24.88 15.97
CA ARG A 6 -13.22 24.01 17.06
C ARG A 6 -12.93 22.55 16.68
N PHE A 7 -12.39 21.80 17.63
CA PHE A 7 -12.24 20.36 17.58
C PHE A 7 -12.79 19.79 18.88
N CYS A 8 -13.89 19.04 18.80
CA CYS A 8 -14.42 18.28 19.93
C CYS A 8 -13.95 16.83 19.75
N PRO A 9 -13.07 16.31 20.62
CA PRO A 9 -12.59 14.93 20.54
C PRO A 9 -13.67 13.92 20.97
N GLU A 10 -14.63 14.35 21.79
CA GLU A 10 -15.74 13.52 22.25
C GLU A 10 -16.77 13.32 21.14
N HIS A 11 -16.86 12.09 20.64
CA HIS A 11 -17.78 11.70 19.59
C HIS A 11 -19.10 11.19 20.17
N THR A 12 -20.02 12.12 20.46
CA THR A 12 -21.40 11.80 20.88
C THR A 12 -22.33 11.42 19.71
N CYS A 13 -21.83 11.46 18.47
CA CYS A 13 -22.62 11.08 17.30
C CYS A 13 -23.00 9.60 17.37
N SER A 14 -24.31 9.30 17.24
CA SER A 14 -24.83 7.93 17.16
C SER A 14 -24.07 7.12 16.09
N ILE A 15 -23.88 5.83 16.36
CA ILE A 15 -23.29 4.86 15.43
C ILE A 15 -24.02 4.89 14.08
N ASP A 16 -25.32 5.21 14.06
CA ASP A 16 -26.11 5.30 12.83
C ASP A 16 -25.62 6.42 11.89
N TYR A 17 -25.14 7.54 12.44
CA TYR A 17 -24.51 8.61 11.64
C TYR A 17 -23.13 8.22 11.11
N ARG A 18 -22.51 7.18 11.69
CA ARG A 18 -21.24 6.62 11.21
C ARG A 18 -21.46 5.57 10.14
N GLN A 19 -22.66 5.01 9.98
CA GLN A 19 -22.92 4.00 8.96
C GLN A 19 -23.24 4.66 7.60
N GLY A 20 -22.50 4.30 6.55
CA GLY A 20 -22.81 4.73 5.19
C GLY A 20 -21.60 4.96 4.28
N LYS A 21 -21.88 5.51 3.08
CA LYS A 21 -20.85 5.88 2.10
C LYS A 21 -20.18 7.19 2.51
N HIS A 22 -19.05 7.08 3.21
CA HIS A 22 -18.27 8.24 3.60
C HIS A 22 -17.51 8.86 2.42
N ARG A 23 -17.96 10.04 1.97
CA ARG A 23 -17.28 10.84 0.92
C ARG A 23 -15.86 11.23 1.37
N GLN A 24 -15.70 11.51 2.66
CA GLN A 24 -14.42 11.95 3.24
C GLN A 24 -13.44 10.79 3.49
N ALA A 25 -13.92 9.55 3.65
CA ALA A 25 -13.09 8.35 3.74
C ALA A 25 -12.58 7.95 2.34
N THR A 26 -11.68 8.77 1.81
CA THR A 26 -11.03 8.49 0.52
C THR A 26 -10.03 7.34 0.66
N ALA A 27 -9.72 6.67 -0.45
CA ALA A 27 -8.72 5.59 -0.45
C ALA A 27 -7.35 6.06 0.06
N THR A 28 -7.00 7.34 -0.13
CA THR A 28 -5.74 7.92 0.38
C THR A 28 -5.75 8.05 1.90
N VAL A 29 -6.87 8.48 2.50
CA VAL A 29 -6.98 8.58 3.97
C VAL A 29 -6.93 7.18 4.59
N ILE A 30 -7.69 6.24 4.03
CA ILE A 30 -7.68 4.84 4.49
C ILE A 30 -6.28 4.23 4.35
N ALA A 31 -5.59 4.48 3.23
CA ALA A 31 -4.24 3.97 3.01
C ALA A 31 -3.25 4.40 4.09
N LYS A 32 -3.26 5.69 4.47
CA LYS A 32 -2.41 6.20 5.56
C LYS A 32 -2.72 5.53 6.89
N LEU A 33 -4.00 5.26 7.16
CA LEU A 33 -4.43 4.61 8.40
C LEU A 33 -3.96 3.16 8.49
N ILE A 34 -3.94 2.43 7.37
CA ILE A 34 -3.57 1.02 7.34
C ILE A 34 -2.12 0.74 6.94
N ALA A 35 -1.33 1.76 6.58
CA ALA A 35 0.04 1.60 6.08
C ALA A 35 0.91 0.74 7.01
N HIS A 36 0.83 0.98 8.32
CA HIS A 36 1.56 0.23 9.34
C HIS A 36 1.28 -1.29 9.32
N LYS A 37 0.10 -1.72 8.83
CA LYS A 37 -0.23 -3.15 8.72
C LYS A 37 0.55 -3.87 7.62
N TYR A 38 1.21 -3.13 6.72
CA TYR A 38 2.03 -3.70 5.65
C TYR A 38 3.51 -3.85 6.03
N LEU A 39 3.92 -3.44 7.24
CA LEU A 39 5.29 -3.65 7.74
C LEU A 39 5.67 -5.15 7.77
N ASP A 40 4.72 -6.02 8.09
CA ASP A 40 4.89 -7.47 8.17
C ASP A 40 4.01 -8.21 7.14
N ALA A 41 3.78 -7.57 5.98
CA ALA A 41 2.87 -8.09 4.95
C ALA A 41 3.28 -9.47 4.42
N SER A 42 4.58 -9.82 4.49
CA SER A 42 5.13 -11.10 4.05
C SER A 42 4.63 -12.27 4.93
N ASN A 43 4.51 -12.06 6.24
CA ASN A 43 4.05 -13.11 7.17
C ASN A 43 2.54 -13.03 7.41
N LYS A 44 1.97 -11.82 7.32
CA LYS A 44 0.54 -11.58 7.58
C LYS A 44 -0.11 -10.84 6.43
N PRO A 45 -0.66 -11.57 5.43
CA PRO A 45 -1.38 -10.97 4.33
C PRO A 45 -2.54 -10.11 4.83
N TYR A 46 -2.67 -8.91 4.28
CA TYR A 46 -3.75 -7.97 4.61
C TYR A 46 -4.59 -7.64 3.35
N PRO A 47 -5.54 -8.52 2.98
CA PRO A 47 -6.30 -8.44 1.73
C PRO A 47 -7.44 -7.40 1.79
N PRO A 48 -7.99 -6.97 0.63
CA PRO A 48 -9.04 -5.95 0.59
C PRO A 48 -10.32 -6.30 1.34
N LYS A 49 -10.62 -7.59 1.54
CA LYS A 49 -11.76 -8.05 2.35
C LYS A 49 -11.56 -7.67 3.82
N GLN A 50 -10.40 -7.97 4.37
CA GLN A 50 -10.06 -7.67 5.76
C GLN A 50 -10.01 -6.16 6.01
N ILE A 51 -9.53 -5.37 5.05
CA ILE A 51 -9.60 -3.90 5.12
C ILE A 51 -11.06 -3.43 5.29
N ARG A 52 -12.01 -4.00 4.54
CA ARG A 52 -13.43 -3.60 4.67
C ARG A 52 -13.99 -3.93 6.03
N GLU A 53 -13.68 -5.13 6.54
CA GLU A 53 -14.12 -5.59 7.85
C GLU A 53 -13.55 -4.71 8.96
N ASP A 54 -12.24 -4.46 8.97
CA ASP A 54 -11.59 -3.61 9.97
C ASP A 54 -12.08 -2.17 9.92
N MET A 55 -12.27 -1.61 8.72
CA MET A 55 -12.80 -0.25 8.56
C MET A 55 -14.24 -0.14 9.06
N SER A 56 -15.04 -1.18 8.87
CA SER A 56 -16.40 -1.24 9.40
C SER A 56 -16.41 -1.40 10.92
N MET A 57 -15.62 -2.33 11.48
CA MET A 57 -15.63 -2.65 12.90
C MET A 57 -15.01 -1.54 13.76
N GLN A 58 -13.89 -0.97 13.32
CA GLN A 58 -13.15 0.00 14.13
C GLN A 58 -13.64 1.43 13.92
N TYR A 59 -14.09 1.77 12.71
CA TYR A 59 -14.41 3.15 12.33
C TYR A 59 -15.85 3.35 11.85
N GLY A 60 -16.66 2.28 11.73
CA GLY A 60 -18.00 2.35 11.16
C GLY A 60 -18.02 2.61 9.64
N ILE A 61 -16.87 2.57 8.97
CA ILE A 61 -16.74 2.98 7.57
C ILE A 61 -17.11 1.81 6.65
N SER A 62 -18.29 1.90 6.04
CA SER A 62 -18.68 0.99 4.97
C SER A 62 -18.08 1.43 3.62
N MET A 63 -17.50 0.48 2.89
CA MET A 63 -16.91 0.74 1.57
C MET A 63 -17.03 -0.42 0.59
N SER A 64 -16.93 -0.08 -0.70
CA SER A 64 -16.88 -1.06 -1.78
C SER A 64 -15.53 -1.76 -1.85
N TYR A 65 -15.52 -2.96 -2.43
CA TYR A 65 -14.29 -3.72 -2.71
C TYR A 65 -13.28 -2.93 -3.55
N LYS A 66 -13.75 -2.21 -4.58
CA LYS A 66 -12.88 -1.36 -5.42
C LYS A 66 -12.17 -0.28 -4.60
N LYS A 67 -12.85 0.30 -3.59
CA LYS A 67 -12.24 1.32 -2.71
C LYS A 67 -11.20 0.67 -1.79
N SER A 68 -11.49 -0.49 -1.20
CA SER A 68 -10.53 -1.18 -0.33
C SER A 68 -9.30 -1.66 -1.11
N TRP A 69 -9.47 -2.16 -2.33
CA TRP A 69 -8.35 -2.51 -3.22
C TRP A 69 -7.48 -1.29 -3.59
N LYS A 70 -8.11 -0.15 -3.90
CA LYS A 70 -7.37 1.09 -4.16
C LYS A 70 -6.63 1.60 -2.92
N ALA A 71 -7.21 1.43 -1.73
CA ALA A 71 -6.57 1.77 -0.46
C ALA A 71 -5.38 0.83 -0.17
N GLN A 72 -5.53 -0.47 -0.40
CA GLN A 72 -4.45 -1.46 -0.31
C GLN A 72 -3.26 -1.06 -1.19
N LYS A 73 -3.49 -0.82 -2.49
CA LYS A 73 -2.42 -0.42 -3.43
C LYS A 73 -1.66 0.82 -2.95
N LYS A 74 -2.40 1.83 -2.49
CA LYS A 74 -1.80 3.07 -1.94
C LYS A 74 -1.03 2.82 -0.64
N ALA A 75 -1.52 1.94 0.23
CA ALA A 75 -0.84 1.61 1.47
C ALA A 75 0.46 0.84 1.22
N MET A 76 0.44 -0.12 0.29
CA MET A 76 1.64 -0.80 -0.19
C MET A 76 2.63 0.18 -0.79
N GLN A 77 2.18 1.11 -1.64
CA GLN A 77 3.04 2.13 -2.23
C GLN A 77 3.67 3.05 -1.16
N LEU A 78 2.93 3.40 -0.10
CA LEU A 78 3.48 4.19 1.01
C LEU A 78 4.53 3.41 1.82
N GLN A 79 4.43 2.08 1.86
CA GLN A 79 5.29 1.23 2.67
C GLN A 79 6.55 0.77 1.92
N PHE A 80 6.42 0.46 0.63
CA PHE A 80 7.47 -0.14 -0.20
C PHE A 80 8.00 0.79 -1.29
N GLY A 81 7.39 1.97 -1.45
CA GLY A 81 7.65 2.85 -2.58
C GLY A 81 6.85 2.48 -3.82
N SER A 82 7.12 3.17 -4.91
CA SER A 82 6.51 2.93 -6.21
C SER A 82 7.13 1.71 -6.93
N ASP A 83 6.38 1.18 -7.91
CA ASP A 83 6.87 0.12 -8.79
C ASP A 83 8.16 0.57 -9.51
N LEU A 84 8.24 1.85 -9.90
CA LEU A 84 9.44 2.42 -10.53
C LEU A 84 10.66 2.42 -9.61
N GLU A 85 10.51 2.90 -8.37
CA GLU A 85 11.59 2.87 -7.36
C GLU A 85 12.03 1.43 -7.09
N SER A 86 11.08 0.48 -7.07
CA SER A 86 11.40 -0.94 -6.91
C SER A 86 12.25 -1.48 -8.07
N TYR A 87 11.94 -1.12 -9.30
CA TYR A 87 12.72 -1.53 -10.48
C TYR A 87 14.12 -0.92 -10.51
N GLN A 88 14.28 0.31 -10.03
CA GLN A 88 15.59 0.97 -9.94
C GLN A 88 16.56 0.26 -8.98
N VAL A 89 16.05 -0.53 -8.04
CA VAL A 89 16.88 -1.30 -7.09
C VAL A 89 17.40 -2.61 -7.69
N LEU A 90 16.75 -3.17 -8.73
CA LEU A 90 17.09 -4.48 -9.30
C LEU A 90 18.57 -4.65 -9.72
N PRO A 91 19.23 -3.68 -10.38
CA PRO A 91 20.65 -3.83 -10.73
C PRO A 91 21.55 -4.00 -9.50
N SER A 92 21.27 -3.22 -8.44
CA SER A 92 22.05 -3.30 -7.20
C SER A 92 21.81 -4.62 -6.47
N MET A 93 20.58 -5.14 -6.50
CA MET A 93 20.23 -6.44 -5.95
C MET A 93 20.94 -7.57 -6.70
N ALA A 94 20.92 -7.55 -8.04
CA ALA A 94 21.59 -8.54 -8.88
C ALA A 94 23.09 -8.61 -8.57
N TYR A 95 23.76 -7.45 -8.46
CA TYR A 95 25.18 -7.38 -8.09
C TYR A 95 25.49 -8.02 -6.73
N VAL A 96 24.65 -7.80 -5.73
CA VAL A 96 24.83 -8.38 -4.39
C VAL A 96 24.60 -9.90 -4.42
N LEU A 97 23.60 -10.36 -5.17
CA LEU A 97 23.27 -11.78 -5.28
C LEU A 97 24.32 -12.57 -6.06
N GLU A 98 24.86 -12.02 -7.14
CA GLU A 98 25.96 -12.61 -7.91
C GLU A 98 27.22 -12.79 -7.04
N LYS A 99 27.50 -11.81 -6.17
CA LYS A 99 28.60 -11.93 -5.19
C LYS A 99 28.36 -12.99 -4.12
N ALA A 100 27.12 -13.17 -3.69
CA ALA A 100 26.76 -14.17 -2.69
C ALA A 100 26.73 -15.58 -3.28
N ASN A 101 26.32 -15.72 -4.55
CA ASN A 101 26.17 -16.97 -5.27
C ASN A 101 26.77 -16.80 -6.68
N PRO A 102 28.06 -17.13 -6.87
CA PRO A 102 28.76 -16.91 -8.15
C PRO A 102 28.17 -17.64 -9.35
N ASP A 103 27.40 -18.72 -9.12
CA ASP A 103 26.74 -19.50 -10.18
C ASP A 103 25.39 -18.88 -10.62
N SER A 104 24.92 -17.82 -9.95
CA SER A 104 23.68 -17.15 -10.31
C SER A 104 23.84 -16.28 -11.55
N MET A 105 22.91 -16.39 -12.51
CA MET A 105 22.87 -15.53 -13.69
C MET A 105 21.71 -14.55 -13.62
N PHE A 106 21.97 -13.30 -14.02
CA PHE A 106 20.98 -12.22 -14.06
C PHE A 106 20.99 -11.57 -15.43
N ASP A 107 19.81 -11.35 -16.01
CA ASP A 107 19.66 -10.57 -17.24
C ASP A 107 18.54 -9.54 -17.03
N LEU A 108 18.89 -8.25 -17.13
CA LEU A 108 17.97 -7.13 -16.97
C LEU A 108 17.88 -6.39 -18.31
N VAL A 109 16.69 -6.43 -18.90
CA VAL A 109 16.37 -5.71 -20.13
C VAL A 109 15.62 -4.42 -19.79
N THR A 110 16.17 -3.30 -20.22
CA THR A 110 15.52 -1.97 -20.16
C THR A 110 15.15 -1.50 -21.57
N GLY A 111 14.05 -0.77 -21.66
CA GLY A 111 13.52 -0.20 -22.89
C GLY A 111 13.99 1.25 -23.09
N LYS A 112 13.26 2.01 -23.90
CA LYS A 112 13.50 3.46 -24.04
C LYS A 112 13.23 4.16 -22.70
N ASP A 113 14.03 5.18 -22.40
CA ASP A 113 13.96 5.97 -21.16
C ASP A 113 14.17 5.16 -19.87
N ASP A 114 15.04 4.14 -19.91
CA ASP A 114 15.33 3.23 -18.79
C ASP A 114 14.09 2.52 -18.21
N ALA A 115 13.03 2.41 -19.01
CA ALA A 115 11.82 1.70 -18.61
C ALA A 115 12.10 0.21 -18.43
N PHE A 116 11.71 -0.35 -17.29
CA PHE A 116 11.79 -1.78 -17.04
C PHE A 116 11.06 -2.59 -18.12
N CYS A 117 11.71 -3.59 -18.72
CA CYS A 117 11.08 -4.54 -19.62
C CYS A 117 11.04 -5.95 -19.01
N THR A 118 12.20 -6.51 -18.67
CA THR A 118 12.30 -7.91 -18.23
C THR A 118 13.46 -8.09 -17.26
N PHE A 119 13.29 -8.97 -16.27
CA PHE A 119 14.37 -9.43 -15.39
C PHE A 119 14.33 -10.95 -15.32
N PHE A 120 15.44 -11.60 -15.69
CA PHE A 120 15.65 -13.02 -15.60
C PHE A 120 16.68 -13.33 -14.53
N MET A 121 16.45 -14.40 -13.77
CA MET A 121 17.31 -14.86 -12.70
C MET A 121 17.33 -16.40 -12.70
N SER A 122 18.53 -16.98 -12.65
CA SER A 122 18.75 -18.42 -12.44
C SER A 122 19.81 -18.64 -11.36
N PHE A 123 19.69 -19.76 -10.63
CA PHE A 123 20.61 -20.18 -9.56
C PHE A 123 21.27 -21.51 -9.92
#